data_AF-A0A443AD33-F1
#
_entry.id   AF-A0A443AD33-F1
#
_cell.length_a   1.000
_cell.length_b   1.000
_cell.length_c   1.000
_cell.angle_alpha   90.00
_cell.angle_beta   90.00
_cell.angle_gamma   90.00
#
_symmetry.space_group_name_H-M   'P 1'
#
loop_
_entity.id
_entity.type
_entity.pdbx_description
1 polymer ?
#
loop_
_entity_poly.entity_id
_entity_poly.type
_entity_poly.pdbx_seq_one_letter_code
_entity_poly.pdbx_strand_id
1 'polypeptide(L)'
;MHLHLPIPCSSIVMMRLGEDGAMHTVKFRRMPGGAWLAAVVAAVCLTPASPSTAQPAETPAIASQTLPPFVQRGIPNEFHEALRPLEGNWRVTKQIFIALGTAENPATSDEITATRTWIAGGRHLLDITQGDIGGKSYYRMGVLGFSNIDRRYEFATFDAMNSNSMLYSSDPLDRPVRVIVLSGTFTDQGLLESLL
;
A
#
# COMPACT_ATOMS: atom_id res chain seq x y z
N MET A 1 -16.71 8.57 -26.79
CA MET A 1 -15.75 9.70 -26.83
C MET A 1 -14.79 9.51 -25.67
N HIS A 2 -13.63 8.87 -25.92
CA HIS A 2 -12.67 8.53 -24.86
C HIS A 2 -11.73 9.72 -24.62
N LEU A 3 -11.83 10.32 -23.44
CA LEU A 3 -10.95 11.41 -23.04
C LEU A 3 -9.60 10.84 -22.59
N HIS A 4 -8.62 10.87 -23.49
CA HIS A 4 -7.25 10.46 -23.20
C HIS A 4 -6.50 11.68 -22.64
N LEU A 5 -6.41 11.78 -21.30
CA LEU A 5 -5.57 12.79 -20.65
C LEU A 5 -4.12 12.26 -20.53
N PRO A 6 -3.10 13.04 -20.92
CA PRO A 6 -1.70 12.62 -20.79
C PRO A 6 -1.31 12.58 -19.31
N ILE A 7 -1.08 11.38 -18.77
CA ILE A 7 -0.64 11.18 -17.39
C ILE A 7 0.90 11.28 -17.33
N PRO A 8 1.48 12.27 -16.63
CA PRO A 8 2.93 12.33 -16.44
C PRO A 8 3.43 11.17 -15.56
N CYS A 9 4.66 10.72 -15.85
CA CYS A 9 5.36 9.49 -15.46
C CYS A 9 5.55 9.21 -13.94
N SER A 10 4.79 9.85 -13.04
CA SER A 10 5.01 9.80 -11.59
C SER A 10 3.73 9.54 -10.77
N SER A 11 2.68 8.99 -11.39
CA SER A 11 1.37 8.75 -10.75
C SER A 11 1.14 7.26 -10.52
N ILE A 12 1.03 6.81 -9.26
CA ILE A 12 0.63 5.43 -8.93
C ILE A 12 -0.53 5.46 -7.94
N VAL A 13 -1.72 5.12 -8.44
CA VAL A 13 -2.79 4.21 -7.98
C VAL A 13 -3.99 4.50 -8.89
N MET A 14 -4.66 3.48 -9.40
CA MET A 14 -5.98 3.64 -10.01
C MET A 14 -6.84 2.48 -9.53
N MET A 15 -7.86 2.77 -8.72
CA MET A 15 -8.84 1.77 -8.30
C MET A 15 -9.96 1.76 -9.35
N ARG A 16 -10.31 0.57 -9.86
CA ARG A 16 -11.46 0.39 -10.74
C ARG A 16 -12.46 -0.54 -10.06
N LEU A 17 -13.58 0.06 -9.75
CA LEU A 17 -14.92 -0.44 -9.49
C LEU A 17 -15.36 -1.70 -10.29
N GLY A 18 -16.11 -2.59 -9.62
CA GLY A 18 -16.86 -3.73 -10.19
C GLY A 18 -18.07 -3.31 -11.04
N GLU A 19 -18.93 -4.24 -11.44
CA GLU A 19 -19.95 -3.99 -12.48
C GLU A 19 -21.10 -3.02 -12.08
N ASP A 20 -21.02 -2.37 -10.91
CA ASP A 20 -22.08 -1.64 -10.21
C ASP A 20 -21.85 -0.11 -10.01
N GLY A 21 -20.83 0.50 -10.60
CA GLY A 21 -20.89 1.96 -10.89
C GLY A 21 -20.08 2.99 -10.06
N ALA A 22 -19.44 2.71 -8.91
CA ALA A 22 -18.59 3.69 -8.16
C ALA A 22 -17.04 3.61 -8.22
N MET A 23 -16.43 4.52 -8.99
CA MET A 23 -14.96 4.64 -9.17
C MET A 23 -14.26 5.36 -8.01
N HIS A 24 -13.15 4.83 -7.47
CA HIS A 24 -12.25 5.61 -6.59
C HIS A 24 -10.98 6.00 -7.37
N THR A 25 -10.90 7.24 -7.84
CA THR A 25 -9.60 7.72 -8.38
C THR A 25 -8.78 8.29 -7.24
N VAL A 26 -7.64 7.64 -6.94
CA VAL A 26 -6.68 8.13 -5.94
C VAL A 26 -5.35 8.37 -6.64
N LYS A 27 -4.97 9.63 -6.82
CA LYS A 27 -3.69 9.99 -7.43
C LYS A 27 -2.68 10.33 -6.35
N PHE A 28 -1.56 9.63 -6.35
CA PHE A 28 -0.43 9.93 -5.46
C PHE A 28 0.61 10.73 -6.23
N ARG A 29 1.09 11.81 -5.61
CA ARG A 29 2.22 12.62 -6.08
C ARG A 29 3.32 12.59 -5.03
N ARG A 30 4.51 12.13 -5.41
CA ARG A 30 5.65 12.07 -4.48
C ARG A 30 5.97 13.47 -3.98
N MET A 31 6.16 13.61 -2.67
CA MET A 31 6.62 14.88 -2.12
C MET A 31 8.13 15.03 -2.35
N PRO A 32 8.61 16.22 -2.78
CA PRO A 32 10.04 16.49 -2.84
C PRO A 32 10.60 16.40 -1.40
N GLY A 33 11.75 15.74 -1.23
CA GLY A 33 12.36 15.51 0.07
C GLY A 33 12.67 16.83 0.78
N GLY A 34 11.83 17.21 1.73
CA GLY A 34 11.98 18.36 2.62
C GLY A 34 11.49 17.95 4.00
N ALA A 35 12.39 18.05 4.98
CA ALA A 35 12.23 17.54 6.33
C ALA A 35 11.00 18.09 7.05
N TRP A 36 10.24 17.21 7.69
CA TRP A 36 9.34 17.57 8.80
C TRP A 36 9.54 16.60 9.96
N LEU A 37 9.53 17.19 11.16
CA LEU A 37 9.91 16.61 12.44
C LEU A 37 9.11 15.36 12.78
N ALA A 38 9.73 14.19 12.70
CA ALA A 38 9.34 13.03 13.50
C ALA A 38 9.96 13.20 14.90
N ALA A 39 9.15 13.49 15.90
CA ALA A 39 9.60 13.46 17.29
C ALA A 39 9.80 12.00 17.71
N VAL A 40 11.05 11.54 17.73
CA VAL A 40 11.44 10.25 18.30
C VAL A 40 12.25 10.52 19.56
N VAL A 41 11.67 10.20 20.72
CA VAL A 41 12.39 10.15 21.99
C VAL A 41 13.18 8.85 22.02
N ALA A 42 14.51 8.94 22.01
CA ALA A 42 15.37 7.80 22.25
C ALA A 42 16.54 8.21 23.15
N ALA A 43 16.58 7.67 24.36
CA ALA A 43 17.79 7.58 25.16
C ALA A 43 17.75 6.28 25.98
N VAL A 44 18.29 5.21 25.40
CA VAL A 44 18.68 4.01 26.14
C VAL A 44 20.20 3.90 26.01
N CYS A 45 20.86 3.97 27.16
CA CYS A 45 22.31 3.88 27.33
C CYS A 45 22.83 2.48 26.99
N LEU A 46 23.93 2.38 26.25
CA LEU A 46 24.76 1.16 26.24
C LEU A 46 26.26 1.49 26.33
N THR A 47 26.89 0.80 27.27
CA THR A 47 28.33 0.73 27.55
C THR A 47 29.07 -0.18 26.54
N PRO A 48 30.36 0.04 26.26
CA PRO A 48 31.12 -0.79 25.34
C PRO A 48 31.64 -2.08 26.01
N ALA A 49 31.53 -3.22 25.32
CA ALA A 49 32.22 -4.47 25.65
C ALA A 49 33.33 -4.76 24.63
N SER A 50 34.51 -5.15 25.14
CA SER A 50 35.75 -5.42 24.41
C SER A 50 35.71 -6.66 23.49
N PRO A 51 36.56 -6.74 22.45
CA PRO A 51 36.55 -7.83 21.48
C PRO A 51 37.33 -9.07 21.99
N SER A 52 36.77 -10.26 21.74
CA SER A 52 37.45 -11.55 21.89
C SER A 52 37.70 -12.15 20.50
N THR A 53 38.96 -12.48 20.23
CA THR A 53 39.43 -13.08 18.96
C THR A 53 39.10 -14.58 18.95
N ALA A 54 38.25 -15.03 18.02
CA ALA A 54 37.94 -16.44 17.81
C ALA A 54 38.53 -16.95 16.49
N GLN A 55 39.20 -18.10 16.56
CA GLN A 55 39.87 -18.81 15.47
C GLN A 55 38.85 -19.51 14.54
N PRO A 56 39.10 -19.65 13.23
CA PRO A 56 38.11 -20.13 12.27
C PRO A 56 37.86 -21.64 12.40
N ALA A 57 36.61 -22.02 12.61
CA ALA A 57 36.15 -23.40 12.44
C ALA A 57 35.82 -23.66 10.96
N GLU A 58 36.38 -24.72 10.39
CA GLU A 58 36.04 -25.20 9.04
C GLU A 58 34.55 -25.55 8.98
N THR A 59 33.83 -24.90 8.05
CA THR A 59 32.41 -25.13 7.82
C THR A 59 32.25 -26.28 6.83
N PRO A 60 31.51 -27.36 7.16
CA PRO A 60 31.23 -28.41 6.20
C PRO A 60 30.37 -27.83 5.06
N ALA A 61 30.76 -28.13 3.82
CA ALA A 61 30.08 -27.70 2.62
C ALA A 61 28.59 -28.10 2.66
N ILE A 62 27.71 -27.10 2.70
CA ILE A 62 26.27 -27.31 2.68
C ILE A 62 25.90 -27.74 1.26
N ALA A 63 25.58 -29.03 1.10
CA ALA A 63 24.94 -29.56 -0.11
C ALA A 63 23.69 -28.72 -0.44
N SER A 64 23.49 -28.40 -1.71
CA SER A 64 22.38 -27.57 -2.21
C SER A 64 21.03 -28.24 -1.91
N GLN A 65 20.47 -27.97 -0.74
CA GLN A 65 19.15 -28.46 -0.36
C GLN A 65 18.09 -27.67 -1.13
N THR A 66 17.28 -28.36 -1.93
CA THR A 66 16.06 -27.79 -2.53
C THR A 66 15.11 -27.37 -1.40
N LEU A 67 14.83 -26.07 -1.30
CA LEU A 67 13.92 -25.54 -0.28
C LEU A 67 12.50 -26.11 -0.45
N PRO A 68 11.74 -26.36 0.63
CA PRO A 68 10.34 -26.78 0.52
C PRO A 68 9.47 -25.75 -0.23
N PRO A 69 8.41 -26.16 -0.96
CA PRO A 69 7.57 -25.24 -1.72
C PRO A 69 6.99 -24.07 -0.91
N PHE A 70 6.61 -24.31 0.35
CA PHE A 70 6.09 -23.24 1.22
C PHE A 70 7.15 -22.17 1.51
N VAL A 71 8.42 -22.57 1.68
CA VAL A 71 9.54 -21.64 1.90
C VAL A 71 9.78 -20.85 0.63
N GLN A 72 9.84 -21.52 -0.53
CA GLN A 72 10.06 -20.86 -1.82
C GLN A 72 8.99 -19.80 -2.10
N ARG A 73 7.71 -20.09 -1.84
CA ARG A 73 6.61 -19.13 -2.00
C ARG A 73 6.69 -17.96 -1.01
N GLY A 74 7.41 -18.10 0.11
CA GLY A 74 7.64 -17.02 1.07
C GLY A 74 8.77 -16.06 0.71
N ILE A 75 9.58 -16.36 -0.32
CA ILE A 75 10.74 -15.55 -0.72
C ILE A 75 10.29 -14.38 -1.62
N PRO A 76 10.65 -13.12 -1.29
CA PRO A 76 10.41 -11.98 -2.18
C PRO A 76 11.02 -12.16 -3.57
N ASN A 77 10.37 -11.58 -4.59
CA ASN A 77 10.78 -11.68 -6.00
C ASN A 77 10.58 -10.33 -6.74
N GLU A 78 10.65 -10.32 -8.06
CA GLU A 78 10.53 -9.12 -8.90
C GLU A 78 9.21 -8.35 -8.71
N PHE A 79 8.12 -9.01 -8.29
CA PHE A 79 6.86 -8.35 -8.00
C PHE A 79 6.90 -7.56 -6.69
N HIS A 80 7.66 -8.04 -5.70
CA HIS A 80 7.92 -7.31 -4.47
C HIS A 80 8.83 -6.11 -4.74
N GLU A 81 9.88 -6.30 -5.53
CA GLU A 81 10.80 -5.21 -5.92
C GLU A 81 10.07 -4.12 -6.71
N ALA A 82 9.06 -4.46 -7.51
CA ALA A 82 8.23 -3.49 -8.22
C ALA A 82 7.45 -2.53 -7.30
N LEU A 83 7.28 -2.86 -6.01
CA LEU A 83 6.68 -1.97 -5.01
C LEU A 83 7.66 -0.95 -4.42
N ARG A 84 8.99 -1.13 -4.58
CA ARG A 84 10.02 -0.22 -4.04
C ARG A 84 9.77 1.26 -4.32
N PRO A 85 9.35 1.67 -5.54
CA PRO A 85 9.14 3.08 -5.81
C PRO A 85 8.01 3.72 -4.99
N LEU A 86 7.16 2.93 -4.34
CA LEU A 86 6.04 3.40 -3.53
C LEU A 86 6.44 3.81 -2.11
N GLU A 87 7.61 3.40 -1.61
CA GLU A 87 8.09 3.84 -0.30
C GLU A 87 8.29 5.36 -0.26
N GLY A 88 7.91 5.97 0.86
CA GLY A 88 8.13 7.39 1.14
C GLY A 88 6.84 8.15 1.40
N ASN A 89 6.91 9.47 1.24
CA ASN A 89 5.82 10.37 1.57
C ASN A 89 5.18 10.98 0.31
N TRP A 90 3.85 11.04 0.31
CA TRP A 90 3.03 11.37 -0.84
C TRP A 90 1.97 12.40 -0.48
N ARG A 91 1.70 13.34 -1.40
CA ARG A 91 0.43 14.06 -1.45
C ARG A 91 -0.57 13.22 -2.23
N VAL A 92 -1.81 13.22 -1.78
CA VAL A 92 -2.87 12.39 -2.33
C VAL A 92 -4.02 13.29 -2.75
N THR A 93 -4.37 13.23 -4.03
CA THR A 93 -5.67 13.73 -4.49
C THR A 93 -6.65 12.57 -4.43
N LYS A 94 -7.66 12.70 -3.58
CA LYS A 94 -8.70 11.67 -3.38
C LYS A 94 -10.06 12.20 -3.81
N GLN A 95 -10.83 11.32 -4.44
CA GLN A 95 -12.24 11.52 -4.73
C GLN A 95 -13.07 10.37 -4.15
N ILE A 96 -14.20 10.69 -3.52
CA ILE A 96 -15.17 9.73 -2.98
C ILE A 96 -16.55 10.07 -3.58
N PHE A 97 -17.15 9.09 -4.25
CA PHE A 97 -18.34 9.28 -5.06
C PHE A 97 -19.65 8.79 -4.40
N ILE A 98 -19.58 7.96 -3.36
CA ILE A 98 -20.78 7.48 -2.65
C ILE A 98 -20.77 7.92 -1.19
N ALA A 99 -19.83 7.43 -0.39
CA ALA A 99 -19.89 7.59 1.08
C ALA A 99 -19.92 9.06 1.58
N LEU A 100 -19.36 9.99 0.82
CA LEU A 100 -19.30 11.42 1.16
C LEU A 100 -19.69 12.34 -0.01
N GLY A 101 -20.11 11.78 -1.14
CA GLY A 101 -20.33 12.53 -2.38
C GLY A 101 -21.40 11.87 -3.25
N THR A 102 -21.44 12.26 -4.52
CA THR A 102 -22.31 11.66 -5.54
C THR A 102 -21.49 11.38 -6.80
N ALA A 103 -22.07 10.64 -7.76
CA ALA A 103 -21.45 10.41 -9.06
C ALA A 103 -21.14 11.74 -9.79
N GLU A 104 -22.05 12.72 -9.71
CA GLU A 104 -21.95 14.02 -10.36
C GLU A 104 -21.11 15.02 -9.56
N ASN A 105 -21.12 14.90 -8.22
CA ASN A 105 -20.40 15.79 -7.32
C ASN A 105 -19.63 14.99 -6.26
N PRO A 106 -18.42 14.47 -6.58
CA PRO A 106 -17.62 13.71 -5.64
C PRO A 106 -17.00 14.60 -4.56
N ALA A 107 -16.97 14.09 -3.33
CA ALA A 107 -16.13 14.67 -2.28
C ALA A 107 -14.67 14.56 -2.71
N THR A 108 -14.01 15.71 -2.86
CA THR A 108 -12.62 15.81 -3.33
C THR A 108 -11.73 16.41 -2.24
N SER A 109 -10.49 15.94 -2.14
CA SER A 109 -9.45 16.55 -1.30
C SER A 109 -8.08 16.41 -1.94
N ASP A 110 -7.26 17.47 -1.82
CA ASP A 110 -5.82 17.51 -2.09
C ASP A 110 -4.98 17.74 -0.82
N GLU A 111 -5.62 17.76 0.35
CA GLU A 111 -5.00 17.94 1.67
C GLU A 111 -4.60 16.61 2.33
N ILE A 112 -4.83 15.48 1.65
CA ILE A 112 -4.47 14.16 2.16
C ILE A 112 -3.00 13.87 1.89
N THR A 113 -2.35 13.26 2.87
CA THR A 113 -0.99 12.73 2.76
C THR A 113 -0.99 11.23 2.97
N ALA A 114 0.02 10.55 2.39
CA ALA A 114 0.29 9.15 2.68
C ALA A 114 1.77 8.91 2.95
N THR A 115 2.07 8.13 3.97
CA THR A 115 3.41 7.63 4.27
C THR A 115 3.43 6.12 4.07
N ARG A 116 4.42 5.65 3.31
CA ARG A 116 4.62 4.23 3.01
C ARG A 116 5.98 3.77 3.49
N THR A 117 6.00 2.70 4.28
CA THR A 117 7.24 2.12 4.84
C THR A 117 7.23 0.60 4.70
N TRP A 118 8.40 0.01 4.50
CA TRP A 118 8.55 -1.44 4.45
C TRP A 118 8.42 -2.06 5.85
N ILE A 119 7.65 -3.16 5.93
CA ILE A 119 7.49 -3.98 7.13
C ILE A 119 7.75 -5.46 6.81
N ALA A 120 7.77 -6.29 7.86
CA ALA A 120 7.88 -7.75 7.76
C ALA A 120 9.09 -8.26 6.93
N GLY A 121 10.22 -7.55 7.01
CA GLY A 121 11.43 -7.88 6.27
C GLY A 121 11.39 -7.50 4.79
N GLY A 122 10.66 -6.45 4.41
CA GLY A 122 10.59 -5.97 3.03
C GLY A 122 9.58 -6.71 2.16
N ARG A 123 8.55 -7.32 2.78
CA ARG A 123 7.49 -8.07 2.06
C ARG A 123 6.23 -7.27 1.84
N HIS A 124 5.94 -6.35 2.75
CA HIS A 124 4.74 -5.53 2.69
C HIS A 124 5.08 -4.06 2.93
N LEU A 125 4.31 -3.18 2.31
CA LEU A 125 4.30 -1.76 2.59
C LEU A 125 3.15 -1.45 3.56
N LEU A 126 3.48 -0.87 4.71
CA LEU A 126 2.50 -0.18 5.55
C LEU A 126 2.20 1.18 4.92
N ASP A 127 0.94 1.46 4.63
CA ASP A 127 0.41 2.71 4.11
C ASP A 127 -0.39 3.40 5.22
N ILE A 128 0.06 4.55 5.69
CA ILE A 128 -0.71 5.43 6.57
C ILE A 128 -1.15 6.62 5.75
N THR A 129 -2.45 6.70 5.44
CA THR A 129 -3.05 7.81 4.70
C THR A 129 -3.96 8.61 5.63
N GLN A 130 -3.75 9.93 5.69
CA GLN A 130 -4.51 10.81 6.58
C GLN A 130 -4.64 12.23 6.04
N GLY A 131 -5.63 12.97 6.53
CA GLY A 131 -5.88 14.38 6.19
C GLY A 131 -7.34 14.72 6.40
N ASP A 132 -7.88 15.64 5.61
CA ASP A 132 -9.28 16.04 5.66
C ASP A 132 -9.95 15.85 4.30
N ILE A 133 -11.22 15.43 4.30
CA ILE A 133 -12.05 15.32 3.09
C ILE A 133 -13.49 15.67 3.40
N GLY A 134 -14.07 16.60 2.64
CA GLY A 134 -15.43 17.09 2.88
C GLY A 134 -15.62 17.67 4.29
N GLY A 135 -14.58 18.32 4.85
CA GLY A 135 -14.59 18.90 6.20
C GLY A 135 -14.56 17.86 7.34
N LYS A 136 -14.25 16.60 7.04
CA LYS A 136 -14.12 15.52 8.02
C LYS A 136 -12.70 14.97 8.02
N SER A 137 -12.19 14.68 9.20
CA SER A 137 -10.90 13.99 9.34
C SER A 137 -10.98 12.62 8.69
N TYR A 138 -9.97 12.30 7.89
CA TYR A 138 -9.78 11.05 7.20
C TYR A 138 -8.53 10.37 7.73
N TYR A 139 -8.66 9.08 8.06
CA TYR A 139 -7.55 8.22 8.41
C TYR A 139 -7.77 6.84 7.81
N ARG A 140 -6.71 6.24 7.26
CA ARG A 140 -6.67 4.84 6.83
C ARG A 140 -5.27 4.28 7.02
N MET A 141 -5.20 3.12 7.65
CA MET A 141 -4.05 2.24 7.60
C MET A 141 -4.26 1.20 6.51
N GLY A 142 -3.21 0.79 5.80
CA GLY A 142 -3.27 -0.35 4.91
C GLY A 142 -1.96 -1.11 4.80
N VAL A 143 -2.04 -2.35 4.36
CA VAL A 143 -0.89 -3.25 4.16
C VAL A 143 -0.93 -3.77 2.73
N LEU A 144 -0.01 -3.30 1.89
CA LEU A 144 0.12 -3.67 0.48
C LEU A 144 1.24 -4.69 0.31
N GLY A 145 1.00 -5.79 -0.39
CA GLY A 145 2.01 -6.78 -0.73
C GLY A 145 1.69 -7.54 -2.01
N PHE A 146 2.48 -8.58 -2.29
CA PHE A 146 2.26 -9.49 -3.41
C PHE A 146 2.19 -10.93 -2.92
N SER A 147 1.14 -11.66 -3.29
CA SER A 147 1.02 -13.09 -3.03
C SER A 147 1.75 -13.87 -4.12
N ASN A 148 2.82 -14.58 -3.77
CA ASN A 148 3.48 -15.52 -4.70
C ASN A 148 2.64 -16.78 -4.97
N ILE A 149 1.62 -17.04 -4.16
CA ILE A 149 0.70 -18.18 -4.34
C ILE A 149 -0.32 -17.83 -5.44
N ASP A 150 -0.97 -16.68 -5.30
CA ASP A 150 -2.05 -16.22 -6.18
C ASP A 150 -1.56 -15.33 -7.33
N ARG A 151 -0.27 -14.96 -7.30
CA ARG A 151 0.40 -14.08 -8.26
C ARG A 151 -0.27 -12.72 -8.44
N ARG A 152 -0.79 -12.14 -7.36
CA ARG A 152 -1.50 -10.85 -7.39
C ARG A 152 -1.04 -9.92 -6.28
N TYR A 153 -1.23 -8.62 -6.49
CA TYR A 153 -1.10 -7.64 -5.43
C TYR A 153 -2.32 -7.68 -4.52
N GLU A 154 -2.11 -7.53 -3.22
CA GLU A 154 -3.15 -7.55 -2.20
C GLU A 154 -3.01 -6.35 -1.28
N PHE A 155 -4.12 -5.70 -0.95
CA PHE A 155 -4.16 -4.54 -0.09
C PHE A 155 -5.29 -4.66 0.91
N ALA A 156 -4.95 -4.85 2.18
CA ALA A 156 -5.91 -4.80 3.28
C ALA A 156 -5.91 -3.41 3.89
N THR A 157 -7.08 -2.84 4.17
CA THR A 157 -7.21 -1.49 4.71
C THR A 157 -8.17 -1.43 5.89
N PHE A 158 -7.88 -0.49 6.79
CA PHE A 158 -8.58 -0.25 8.04
C PHE A 158 -8.73 1.26 8.21
N ASP A 159 -9.96 1.74 8.34
CA ASP A 159 -10.27 3.16 8.50
C ASP A 159 -11.39 3.37 9.51
N ALA A 160 -11.67 4.64 9.83
CA ALA A 160 -12.70 5.02 10.79
C ALA A 160 -14.07 5.30 10.15
N MET A 161 -14.20 5.18 8.83
CA MET A 161 -15.47 5.41 8.11
C MET A 161 -16.23 4.12 7.87
N ASN A 162 -15.50 3.02 7.67
CA ASN A 162 -16.05 1.71 7.37
C ASN A 162 -16.16 0.86 8.64
N SER A 163 -17.25 0.10 8.75
CA SER A 163 -17.47 -0.84 9.86
C SER A 163 -16.63 -2.12 9.72
N ASN A 164 -16.10 -2.38 8.52
CA ASN A 164 -15.25 -3.52 8.21
C ASN A 164 -13.92 -3.08 7.59
N SER A 165 -12.95 -3.99 7.61
CA SER A 165 -11.75 -3.85 6.78
C SER A 165 -12.12 -4.04 5.31
N MET A 166 -11.55 -3.23 4.43
CA MET A 166 -11.68 -3.43 2.98
C MET A 166 -10.47 -4.19 2.46
N LEU A 167 -10.74 -5.26 1.69
CA LEU A 167 -9.73 -6.09 1.04
C LEU A 167 -9.80 -5.85 -0.46
N TYR A 168 -8.63 -5.58 -1.05
CA TYR A 168 -8.50 -5.40 -2.48
C TYR A 168 -7.43 -6.33 -3.04
N SER A 169 -7.63 -6.74 -4.28
CA SER A 169 -6.66 -7.53 -5.04
C SER A 169 -6.56 -7.05 -6.49
N SER A 170 -5.41 -7.26 -7.11
CA SER A 170 -5.29 -7.22 -8.57
C SER A 170 -5.74 -8.55 -9.17
N ASP A 171 -5.94 -8.57 -10.49
CA ASP A 171 -5.90 -9.83 -11.23
C ASP A 171 -4.52 -10.50 -11.08
N PRO A 172 -4.42 -11.83 -11.27
CA PRO A 172 -3.14 -12.51 -11.37
C PRO A 172 -2.26 -11.93 -12.49
N LEU A 173 -0.95 -11.87 -12.26
CA LEU A 173 0.02 -11.25 -13.16
C LEU A 173 1.13 -12.23 -13.53
N ASP A 174 1.52 -12.22 -14.81
CA ASP A 174 2.67 -12.99 -15.31
C ASP A 174 4.00 -12.23 -15.19
N ARG A 175 3.93 -10.90 -15.12
CA ARG A 175 5.09 -10.01 -15.00
C ARG A 175 4.74 -8.76 -14.17
N PRO A 176 5.73 -8.10 -13.55
CA PRO A 176 5.49 -6.83 -12.86
C PRO A 176 4.89 -5.77 -13.78
N VAL A 177 4.03 -4.94 -13.21
CA VAL A 177 3.35 -3.84 -13.90
C VAL A 177 3.71 -2.51 -13.25
N ARG A 178 3.74 -1.44 -14.05
CA ARG A 178 3.99 -0.08 -13.54
C ARG A 178 2.77 0.53 -12.86
N VAL A 179 1.58 0.12 -13.27
CA VAL A 179 0.31 0.58 -12.73
C VAL A 179 -0.38 -0.63 -12.11
N ILE A 180 -0.56 -0.59 -10.80
CA ILE A 180 -1.28 -1.61 -10.06
C ILE A 180 -2.74 -1.16 -9.96
N VAL A 181 -3.63 -1.97 -10.51
CA VAL A 181 -5.08 -1.82 -10.40
C VAL A 181 -5.55 -2.78 -9.33
N LEU A 182 -6.30 -2.26 -8.36
CA LEU A 182 -6.87 -3.02 -7.26
C LEU A 182 -8.37 -2.84 -7.25
N SER A 183 -9.08 -3.95 -7.11
CA SER A 183 -10.53 -4.02 -6.97
C SER A 183 -10.85 -4.84 -5.72
N GLY A 184 -11.98 -4.57 -5.08
CA GLY A 184 -12.34 -5.19 -3.82
C GLY A 184 -13.84 -5.39 -3.70
N THR A 185 -14.19 -6.37 -2.88
CA THR A 185 -15.57 -6.62 -2.45
C THR A 185 -15.64 -6.36 -0.96
N PHE A 186 -16.67 -5.64 -0.51
CA PHE A 186 -16.90 -5.38 0.90
C PHE A 186 -18.37 -5.58 1.23
N THR A 187 -18.65 -5.91 2.49
CA THR A 187 -20.03 -5.93 2.97
C THR A 187 -20.50 -4.49 3.08
N ASP A 188 -21.56 -4.16 2.35
CA ASP A 188 -22.19 -2.84 2.45
C ASP A 188 -22.70 -2.64 3.88
N GLN A 189 -22.46 -1.44 4.42
CA GLN A 189 -22.87 -1.05 5.77
C GLN A 189 -24.20 -0.25 5.76
N GLY A 190 -25.03 -0.49 4.75
CA GLY A 190 -26.29 0.21 4.49
C GLY A 190 -26.13 1.47 3.64
N LEU A 191 -24.99 1.67 2.99
CA LEU A 191 -24.76 2.84 2.14
C LEU A 191 -25.63 2.77 0.88
N LEU A 192 -25.74 1.59 0.26
CA LEU A 192 -26.50 1.41 -0.98
C LEU A 192 -28.00 1.37 -0.74
N GLU A 193 -28.45 0.86 0.42
CA GLU A 193 -29.87 0.90 0.80
C GLU A 193 -30.40 2.33 0.96
N SER A 194 -29.56 3.27 1.41
CA SER A 194 -29.95 4.68 1.58
C SER A 194 -30.09 5.48 0.27
N LEU A 195 -29.71 4.89 -0.87
CA LEU A 195 -29.76 5.51 -2.20
C LEU A 195 -30.95 5.02 -3.05
N LEU A 196 -31.75 4.10 -2.53
CA LEU A 196 -32.99 3.57 -3.14
C LEU A 196 -34.23 4.17 -2.45
#